data_AF-A0A940RLQ8-F1
#
_entry.id   AF-A0A940RLQ8-F1
#
_cell.length_a   1.000
_cell.length_b   1.000
_cell.length_c   1.000
_cell.angle_alpha   90.00
_cell.angle_beta   90.00
_cell.angle_gamma   90.00
#
_symmetry.space_group_name_H-M   'P 1'
#
loop_
_entity.id
_entity.type
_entity.pdbx_description
1 polymer ?
#
loop_
_entity_poly.entity_id
_entity_poly.type
_entity_poly.pdbx_seq_one_letter_code
_entity_poly.pdbx_strand_id
1 'polypeptide(L)'
;MAENIDTRVSIDLHPVNVKHLVGADDDTAVYIAPTETAFSTAYEGLRQLHDARAAAEKNQAWTEAHRLIMVDDFGQKVFTRAASAFDSALGNLRKSIASLETEMSAPVTVKAAHHVASEIRAHAKGLDNGERMALVRAAIEEGDDITSGAILGAPSYLSGFDANMQAHFTRMYHEKVNPAKAKQLKVMKAAADHIVSRSGLLHRELEKAIGAPRHKIAQLRKAKDTAQQALVLKDA
;
A
#
# COMPACT_ATOMS: atom_id res chain seq x y z
N MET A 1 2.82 -26.12 5.75
CA MET A 1 2.96 -26.05 7.22
C MET A 1 1.75 -25.29 7.74
N ALA A 2 1.03 -25.78 8.74
CA ALA A 2 -0.07 -25.02 9.31
C ALA A 2 0.51 -23.74 9.93
N GLU A 3 0.25 -22.58 9.32
CA GLU A 3 0.62 -21.29 9.88
C GLU A 3 -0.07 -21.17 11.23
N ASN A 4 0.73 -21.07 12.29
CA ASN A 4 0.25 -21.03 13.66
C ASN A 4 -0.36 -19.65 13.92
N ILE A 5 -1.65 -19.51 13.59
CA ILE A 5 -2.42 -18.27 13.79
C ILE A 5 -2.62 -18.06 15.29
N ASP A 6 -1.98 -17.03 15.82
CA ASP A 6 -2.21 -16.52 17.17
C ASP A 6 -3.53 -15.74 17.22
N THR A 7 -4.54 -16.32 17.87
CA THR A 7 -5.88 -15.74 18.02
C THR A 7 -5.92 -14.51 18.93
N ARG A 8 -4.81 -14.19 19.63
CA ARG A 8 -4.70 -12.98 20.46
C ARG A 8 -4.52 -11.73 19.60
N VAL A 9 -3.93 -11.87 18.41
CA VAL A 9 -3.71 -10.79 17.46
C VAL A 9 -4.81 -10.79 16.39
N SER A 10 -5.27 -9.61 15.96
CA SER A 10 -6.23 -9.51 14.87
C SER A 10 -5.76 -10.24 13.60
N ILE A 11 -6.65 -11.07 13.04
CA ILE A 11 -6.40 -11.79 11.79
C ILE A 11 -6.21 -10.84 10.59
N ASP A 12 -6.76 -9.63 10.66
CA ASP A 12 -6.58 -8.59 9.63
C ASP A 12 -5.11 -8.14 9.50
N LEU A 13 -4.29 -8.33 10.54
CA LEU A 13 -2.87 -8.01 10.52
C LEU A 13 -1.99 -9.20 10.09
N HIS A 14 -2.58 -10.35 9.79
CA HIS A 14 -1.80 -11.53 9.39
C HIS A 14 -1.16 -11.32 8.01
N PRO A 15 0.15 -11.58 7.83
CA PRO A 15 0.87 -11.31 6.57
C PRO A 15 0.31 -12.06 5.36
N VAL A 16 -0.32 -13.23 5.57
CA VAL A 16 -0.98 -14.01 4.50
C VAL A 16 -2.03 -13.22 3.73
N ASN A 17 -2.71 -12.25 4.37
CA ASN A 17 -3.71 -11.43 3.69
C ASN A 17 -3.11 -10.68 2.49
N VAL A 18 -1.80 -10.37 2.53
CA VAL A 18 -1.08 -9.71 1.45
C VAL A 18 -0.97 -10.60 0.20
N LYS A 19 -0.86 -11.93 0.38
CA LYS A 19 -0.79 -12.89 -0.74
C LYS A 19 -2.13 -13.06 -1.46
N HIS A 20 -3.22 -12.68 -0.81
CA HIS A 20 -4.58 -12.78 -1.36
C HIS A 20 -5.08 -11.45 -1.92
N LEU A 21 -4.22 -10.45 -2.06
CA LEU A 21 -4.58 -9.18 -2.69
C LEU A 21 -4.95 -9.38 -4.16
N VAL A 22 -5.83 -8.51 -4.66
CA VAL A 22 -6.26 -8.54 -6.06
C VAL A 22 -5.05 -8.34 -6.97
N GLY A 23 -4.79 -9.33 -7.82
CA GLY A 23 -3.66 -9.33 -8.76
C GLY A 23 -2.34 -9.82 -8.16
N ALA A 24 -2.34 -10.32 -6.92
CA ALA A 24 -1.20 -11.01 -6.33
C ALA A 24 -1.10 -12.45 -6.84
N ASP A 25 0.10 -12.79 -7.29
CA ASP A 25 0.53 -14.11 -7.75
C ASP A 25 2.07 -14.17 -7.79
N ASP A 26 2.63 -15.27 -8.26
CA ASP A 26 4.08 -15.51 -8.25
C ASP A 26 4.87 -14.44 -9.02
N ASP A 27 4.33 -13.91 -10.12
CA ASP A 27 4.98 -12.87 -10.93
C ASP A 27 5.03 -11.51 -10.21
N THR A 28 4.08 -11.28 -9.30
CA THR A 28 3.87 -9.99 -8.65
C THR A 28 4.31 -9.96 -7.19
N ALA A 29 4.60 -11.11 -6.60
CA ALA A 29 5.00 -11.28 -5.22
C ALA A 29 6.16 -10.36 -4.82
N VAL A 30 7.16 -10.19 -5.71
CA VAL A 30 8.32 -9.34 -5.46
C VAL A 30 7.95 -7.87 -5.20
N TYR A 31 6.87 -7.37 -5.81
CA TYR A 31 6.44 -5.97 -5.66
C TYR A 31 5.67 -5.71 -4.36
N ILE A 32 5.16 -6.75 -3.72
CA ILE A 32 4.42 -6.68 -2.45
C ILE A 32 5.13 -7.33 -1.27
N ALA A 33 6.29 -7.96 -1.49
CA ALA A 33 7.11 -8.55 -0.42
C ALA A 33 7.46 -7.56 0.72
N PRO A 34 7.76 -6.26 0.47
CA PRO A 34 7.94 -5.30 1.55
C PRO A 34 6.68 -5.09 2.39
N THR A 35 5.49 -5.16 1.76
CA THR A 35 4.20 -5.10 2.45
C THR A 35 4.00 -6.32 3.34
N GLU A 36 4.24 -7.52 2.81
CA GLU A 36 4.18 -8.76 3.61
C GLU A 36 5.11 -8.68 4.83
N THR A 37 6.33 -8.18 4.62
CA THR A 37 7.32 -7.99 5.70
C THR A 37 6.84 -6.98 6.76
N ALA A 38 6.18 -5.89 6.35
CA ALA A 38 5.62 -4.91 7.27
C ALA A 38 4.49 -5.51 8.14
N PHE A 39 3.57 -6.26 7.51
CA PHE A 39 2.52 -6.99 8.23
C PHE A 39 3.10 -8.06 9.16
N SER A 40 4.12 -8.81 8.72
CA SER A 40 4.82 -9.79 9.56
C SER A 40 5.46 -9.13 10.78
N THR A 41 6.14 -8.00 10.57
CA THR A 41 6.77 -7.22 11.66
C THR A 41 5.74 -6.78 12.70
N ALA A 42 4.58 -6.30 12.25
CA ALA A 42 3.49 -5.92 13.14
C ALA A 42 2.91 -7.13 13.90
N TYR A 43 2.59 -8.20 13.16
CA TYR A 43 1.96 -9.41 13.70
C TYR A 43 2.84 -10.10 14.74
N GLU A 44 4.11 -10.34 14.40
CA GLU A 44 5.08 -10.96 15.30
C GLU A 44 5.39 -10.07 16.50
N GLY A 45 5.50 -8.76 16.30
CA GLY A 45 5.71 -7.81 17.38
C GLY A 45 4.57 -7.83 18.40
N LEU A 46 3.32 -7.86 17.93
CA LEU A 46 2.14 -7.97 18.81
C LEU A 46 2.07 -9.32 19.53
N ARG A 47 2.41 -10.41 18.85
CA ARG A 47 2.53 -11.73 19.48
C ARG A 47 3.57 -11.73 20.60
N GLN A 48 4.76 -11.19 20.33
CA GLN A 48 5.82 -11.06 21.33
C GLN A 48 5.39 -10.19 22.51
N LEU A 49 4.60 -9.14 22.27
CA LEU A 49 4.06 -8.29 23.34
C LEU A 49 3.07 -9.04 24.24
N HIS A 50 2.20 -9.86 23.67
CA HIS A 50 1.34 -10.76 24.46
C HIS A 50 2.16 -11.75 25.30
N ASP A 51 3.23 -12.31 24.74
CA ASP A 51 4.10 -13.24 25.46
C ASP A 51 4.89 -12.53 26.57
N ALA A 52 5.39 -11.31 26.30
CA ALA A 52 6.07 -10.47 27.27
C ALA A 52 5.14 -10.09 28.44
N ARG A 53 3.87 -9.78 28.15
CA ARG A 53 2.86 -9.55 29.19
C ARG A 53 2.64 -10.80 30.03
N ALA A 54 2.42 -11.96 29.41
CA ALA A 54 2.20 -13.20 30.13
C ALA A 54 3.40 -13.60 31.01
N ALA A 55 4.63 -13.32 30.55
CA ALA A 55 5.84 -13.49 31.34
C ALA A 55 5.92 -12.51 32.51
N ALA A 56 5.58 -11.23 32.27
CA ALA A 56 5.53 -10.21 33.31
C ALA A 56 4.52 -10.59 34.41
N GLU A 57 3.32 -11.06 34.05
CA GLU A 57 2.28 -11.48 35.01
C GLU A 57 2.76 -12.58 35.98
N LYS A 58 3.68 -13.45 35.54
CA LYS A 58 4.29 -14.50 36.37
C LYS A 58 5.44 -14.00 37.26
N ASN A 59 5.94 -12.78 37.02
CA ASN A 59 7.02 -12.20 37.79
C ASN A 59 6.51 -11.75 39.18
N GLN A 60 7.00 -12.42 40.21
CA GLN A 60 6.66 -12.15 41.62
C GLN A 60 7.45 -10.97 42.22
N ALA A 61 8.56 -10.57 41.60
CA ALA A 61 9.39 -9.46 42.07
C ALA A 61 8.80 -8.09 41.70
N TRP A 62 7.90 -8.03 40.72
CA TRP A 62 7.32 -6.78 40.23
C TRP A 62 5.89 -6.58 40.73
N THR A 63 5.59 -5.36 41.18
CA THR A 63 4.20 -4.95 41.43
C THR A 63 3.43 -4.88 40.12
N GLU A 64 2.10 -4.95 40.19
CA GLU A 64 1.24 -4.86 39.00
C GLU A 64 1.48 -3.57 38.20
N ALA A 65 1.60 -2.44 38.90
CA ALA A 65 1.90 -1.15 38.28
C ALA A 65 3.25 -1.18 37.54
N HIS A 66 4.28 -1.78 38.13
CA HIS A 66 5.59 -1.89 37.51
C HIS A 66 5.55 -2.79 36.27
N ARG A 67 4.83 -3.93 36.34
CA ARG A 67 4.62 -4.81 35.19
C ARG A 67 3.99 -4.07 34.01
N LEU A 68 2.93 -3.29 34.26
CA LEU A 68 2.26 -2.53 33.20
C LEU A 68 3.19 -1.50 32.54
N ILE A 69 4.00 -0.78 33.32
CA ILE A 69 4.97 0.17 32.76
C ILE A 69 6.01 -0.56 31.90
N MET A 70 6.56 -1.68 32.37
CA MET A 70 7.57 -2.44 31.63
C MET A 70 7.03 -3.06 30.34
N VAL A 71 5.80 -3.59 30.37
CA VAL A 71 5.12 -4.12 29.18
C VAL A 71 4.81 -3.01 28.19
N ASP A 72 4.35 -1.83 28.64
CA ASP A 72 4.13 -0.68 27.77
C ASP A 72 5.44 -0.16 27.16
N ASP A 73 6.55 -0.10 27.90
CA ASP A 73 7.86 0.28 27.34
C ASP A 73 8.30 -0.65 26.19
N PHE A 74 8.04 -1.96 26.32
CA PHE A 74 8.24 -2.89 25.22
C PHE A 74 7.22 -2.67 24.09
N GLY A 75 5.95 -2.44 24.44
CA GLY A 75 4.88 -2.15 23.49
C GLY A 75 5.16 -0.92 22.62
N GLN A 76 5.70 0.16 23.19
CA GLN A 76 6.10 1.35 22.42
C GLN A 76 7.17 1.01 21.37
N LYS A 77 8.16 0.15 21.71
CA LYS A 77 9.17 -0.30 20.75
C LYS A 77 8.55 -1.12 19.62
N VAL A 78 7.64 -2.03 19.96
CA VAL A 78 6.86 -2.81 18.97
C VAL A 78 6.07 -1.88 18.05
N PHE A 79 5.37 -0.91 18.62
CA PHE A 79 4.58 0.05 17.86
C PHE A 79 5.44 0.88 16.91
N THR A 80 6.52 1.50 17.41
CA THR A 80 7.43 2.30 16.58
C THR A 80 8.01 1.49 15.43
N ARG A 81 8.42 0.23 15.69
CA ARG A 81 8.95 -0.65 14.65
C ARG A 81 7.89 -1.00 13.59
N ALA A 82 6.67 -1.36 14.03
CA ALA A 82 5.58 -1.70 13.13
C ALA A 82 5.11 -0.50 12.29
N ALA A 83 4.92 0.66 12.93
CA ALA A 83 4.54 1.90 12.25
C ALA A 83 5.60 2.31 11.20
N SER A 84 6.88 2.30 11.58
CA SER A 84 7.97 2.60 10.66
C SER A 84 8.05 1.64 9.47
N ALA A 85 7.76 0.35 9.69
CA ALA A 85 7.70 -0.65 8.61
C ALA A 85 6.56 -0.36 7.63
N PHE A 86 5.35 -0.03 8.14
CA PHE A 86 4.23 0.37 7.30
C PHE A 86 4.49 1.66 6.53
N ASP A 87 5.01 2.70 7.19
CA ASP A 87 5.33 3.98 6.56
C ASP A 87 6.36 3.81 5.44
N SER A 88 7.39 3.00 5.68
CA SER A 88 8.43 2.71 4.69
C SER A 88 7.87 1.94 3.49
N ALA A 89 7.09 0.88 3.73
CA ALA A 89 6.45 0.10 2.68
C ALA A 89 5.49 0.96 1.83
N LEU A 90 4.63 1.74 2.49
CA LEU A 90 3.68 2.62 1.82
C LEU A 90 4.38 3.73 1.03
N GLY A 91 5.44 4.33 1.60
CA GLY A 91 6.23 5.34 0.92
C GLY A 91 6.89 4.81 -0.35
N ASN A 92 7.42 3.59 -0.32
CA ASN A 92 8.01 2.94 -1.48
C ASN A 92 6.95 2.59 -2.53
N LEU A 93 5.82 2.00 -2.13
CA LEU A 93 4.70 1.71 -3.03
C LEU A 93 4.22 2.97 -3.74
N ARG A 94 3.99 4.07 -3.02
CA ARG A 94 3.53 5.35 -3.62
C ARG A 94 4.49 5.89 -4.66
N LYS A 95 5.80 5.84 -4.41
CA LYS A 95 6.82 6.27 -5.38
C LYS A 95 6.79 5.42 -6.65
N SER A 96 6.75 4.11 -6.49
CA SER A 96 6.71 3.19 -7.63
C SER A 96 5.39 3.27 -8.41
N ILE A 97 4.26 3.42 -7.73
CA ILE A 97 2.95 3.67 -8.34
C ILE A 97 3.01 4.93 -9.19
N ALA A 98 3.51 6.05 -8.65
CA ALA A 98 3.62 7.31 -9.39
C ALA A 98 4.54 7.19 -10.62
N SER A 99 5.64 6.45 -10.52
CA SER A 99 6.54 6.17 -11.65
C SER A 99 5.81 5.37 -12.74
N LEU A 100 5.14 4.27 -12.37
CA LEU A 100 4.39 3.44 -13.31
C LEU A 100 3.21 4.18 -13.92
N GLU A 101 2.51 5.03 -13.16
CA GLU A 101 1.45 5.87 -13.68
C GLU A 101 1.97 6.84 -14.74
N THR A 102 3.13 7.48 -14.49
CA THR A 102 3.78 8.38 -15.45
C THR A 102 4.14 7.63 -16.74
N GLU A 103 4.71 6.43 -16.63
CA GLU A 103 5.03 5.59 -17.78
C GLU A 103 3.78 5.17 -18.56
N MET A 104 2.70 4.83 -17.87
CA MET A 104 1.43 4.41 -18.47
C MET A 104 0.57 5.57 -18.98
N SER A 105 0.95 6.80 -18.70
CA SER A 105 0.34 8.02 -19.27
C SER A 105 1.22 8.68 -20.32
N ALA A 106 2.38 8.08 -20.66
CA ALA A 106 3.30 8.66 -21.62
C ALA A 106 2.62 8.80 -23.00
N PRO A 107 2.94 9.84 -23.79
CA PRO A 107 2.42 9.98 -25.14
C PRO A 107 2.71 8.74 -25.99
N VAL A 108 1.70 8.27 -26.73
CA VAL A 108 1.87 7.15 -27.66
C VAL A 108 2.77 7.60 -28.81
N THR A 109 3.85 6.87 -29.07
CA THR A 109 4.74 7.15 -30.20
C THR A 109 4.19 6.49 -31.46
N VAL A 110 3.99 7.27 -32.52
CA VAL A 110 3.57 6.74 -33.82
C VAL A 110 4.73 5.94 -34.42
N LYS A 111 4.64 4.61 -34.44
CA LYS A 111 5.63 3.77 -35.12
C LYS A 111 5.26 3.58 -36.59
N ALA A 112 6.21 3.89 -37.47
CA ALA A 112 6.35 3.43 -38.86
C ALA A 112 5.32 3.83 -39.95
N ALA A 113 4.16 4.42 -39.64
CA ALA A 113 3.13 4.73 -40.66
C ALA A 113 2.78 6.23 -40.82
N HIS A 114 3.79 7.11 -40.87
CA HIS A 114 3.57 8.56 -41.02
C HIS A 114 2.74 8.95 -42.26
N HIS A 115 2.78 8.14 -43.33
CA HIS A 115 2.14 8.46 -44.60
C HIS A 115 0.61 8.32 -44.59
N VAL A 116 0.04 7.41 -43.78
CA VAL A 116 -1.43 7.24 -43.64
C VAL A 116 -1.99 7.88 -42.36
N ALA A 117 -1.13 8.32 -41.43
CA ALA A 117 -1.56 8.84 -40.13
C ALA A 117 -2.48 10.09 -40.24
N SER A 118 -2.33 10.93 -41.27
CA SER A 118 -3.25 12.03 -41.52
C SER A 118 -4.64 11.56 -41.98
N GLU A 119 -4.69 10.54 -42.82
CA GLU A 119 -5.93 9.99 -43.38
C GLU A 119 -6.73 9.25 -42.30
N ILE A 120 -6.06 8.46 -41.47
CA ILE A 120 -6.67 7.77 -40.32
C ILE A 120 -7.31 8.78 -39.37
N ARG A 121 -6.61 9.87 -39.03
CA ARG A 121 -7.14 10.92 -38.15
C ARG A 121 -8.32 11.66 -38.79
N ALA A 122 -8.23 11.97 -40.08
CA ALA A 122 -9.33 12.60 -40.82
C ALA A 122 -10.57 11.70 -40.87
N HIS A 123 -10.38 10.40 -41.08
CA HIS A 123 -11.46 9.41 -41.01
C HIS A 123 -12.08 9.36 -39.61
N ALA A 124 -11.27 9.20 -38.56
CA ALA A 124 -11.75 9.18 -37.17
C ALA A 124 -12.51 10.46 -36.78
N LYS A 125 -12.06 11.63 -37.26
CA LYS A 125 -12.72 12.92 -37.02
C LYS A 125 -14.07 13.04 -37.74
N GLY A 126 -14.22 12.37 -38.89
CA GLY A 126 -15.47 12.34 -39.67
C GLY A 126 -16.55 11.43 -39.09
N LEU A 127 -16.17 10.45 -38.25
CA LEU A 127 -17.10 9.57 -37.55
C LEU A 127 -17.88 10.32 -36.47
N ASP A 128 -19.06 9.80 -36.12
CA ASP A 128 -19.77 10.24 -34.92
C ASP A 128 -19.00 9.87 -33.64
N ASN A 129 -19.40 10.39 -32.49
CA ASN A 129 -18.67 10.16 -31.25
C ASN A 129 -18.67 8.67 -30.82
N GLY A 130 -19.76 7.94 -31.04
CA GLY A 130 -19.87 6.54 -30.66
C GLY A 130 -19.02 5.64 -31.55
N GLU A 131 -19.11 5.84 -32.87
CA GLU A 131 -18.31 5.14 -33.88
C GLU A 131 -16.82 5.41 -33.71
N ARG A 132 -16.45 6.66 -33.41
CA ARG A 132 -15.06 7.04 -33.15
C ARG A 132 -14.49 6.34 -31.92
N MET A 133 -15.25 6.26 -30.84
CA MET A 133 -14.85 5.52 -29.64
C MET A 133 -14.73 4.02 -29.91
N ALA A 134 -15.64 3.46 -30.72
CA ALA A 134 -15.61 2.06 -31.11
C ALA A 134 -14.38 1.74 -31.98
N LEU A 135 -14.05 2.60 -32.95
CA LEU A 135 -12.86 2.47 -33.80
C LEU A 135 -11.59 2.37 -32.96
N VAL A 136 -11.38 3.30 -32.02
CA VAL A 136 -10.16 3.32 -31.19
C VAL A 136 -10.11 2.12 -30.26
N ARG A 137 -11.24 1.74 -29.67
CA ARG A 137 -11.32 0.56 -28.81
C ARG A 137 -10.94 -0.70 -29.58
N ALA A 138 -11.55 -0.92 -30.75
CA ALA A 138 -11.27 -2.07 -31.61
C ALA A 138 -9.79 -2.10 -32.01
N ALA A 139 -9.25 -0.97 -32.46
CA ALA A 139 -7.83 -0.86 -32.82
C ALA A 139 -6.90 -1.25 -31.66
N ILE A 140 -7.18 -0.81 -30.43
CA ILE A 140 -6.39 -1.23 -29.25
C ILE A 140 -6.56 -2.72 -28.97
N GLU A 141 -7.80 -3.23 -28.98
CA GLU A 141 -8.09 -4.63 -28.63
C GLU A 141 -7.45 -5.62 -29.62
N GLU A 142 -7.45 -5.28 -30.91
CA GLU A 142 -6.88 -6.05 -32.02
C GLU A 142 -5.36 -5.87 -32.14
N GLY A 143 -4.76 -4.88 -31.47
CA GLY A 143 -3.33 -4.59 -31.57
C GLY A 143 -2.95 -3.85 -32.86
N ASP A 144 -3.88 -3.09 -33.44
CA ASP A 144 -3.61 -2.18 -34.55
C ASP A 144 -2.88 -0.93 -34.03
N ASP A 145 -1.56 -1.08 -33.87
CA ASP A 145 -0.64 -0.01 -33.45
C ASP A 145 -0.59 1.16 -34.45
N ILE A 146 -0.95 0.92 -35.72
CA ILE A 146 -0.97 1.96 -36.75
C ILE A 146 -2.14 2.91 -36.50
N THR A 147 -3.36 2.37 -36.37
CA THR A 147 -4.56 3.17 -36.13
C THR A 147 -4.54 3.79 -34.73
N SER A 148 -4.28 2.99 -33.70
CA SER A 148 -4.22 3.48 -32.32
C SER A 148 -3.09 4.50 -32.14
N GLY A 149 -1.91 4.25 -32.71
CA GLY A 149 -0.79 5.18 -32.70
C GLY A 149 -1.10 6.49 -33.43
N ALA A 150 -1.66 6.43 -34.64
CA ALA A 150 -2.02 7.62 -35.41
C ALA A 150 -3.04 8.50 -34.66
N ILE A 151 -4.00 7.89 -33.98
CA ILE A 151 -5.06 8.59 -33.26
C ILE A 151 -4.57 9.15 -31.91
N LEU A 152 -3.87 8.33 -31.12
CA LEU A 152 -3.48 8.66 -29.74
C LEU A 152 -2.15 9.42 -29.66
N GLY A 153 -1.29 9.30 -30.66
CA GLY A 153 0.02 9.97 -30.71
C GLY A 153 0.00 11.40 -31.24
N ALA A 154 -1.16 11.91 -31.67
CA ALA A 154 -1.36 13.27 -32.16
C ALA A 154 -2.28 14.08 -31.23
N PRO A 155 -2.30 15.42 -31.28
CA PRO A 155 -3.25 16.21 -30.50
C PRO A 155 -4.72 15.78 -30.69
N SER A 156 -5.47 15.63 -29.58
CA SER A 156 -6.84 15.09 -29.53
C SER A 156 -7.78 15.65 -30.60
N TYR A 157 -7.76 16.96 -30.81
CA TYR A 157 -8.64 17.66 -31.75
C TYR A 157 -8.45 17.28 -33.23
N LEU A 158 -7.32 16.65 -33.59
CA LEU A 158 -7.07 16.18 -34.96
C LEU A 158 -7.84 14.90 -35.29
N SER A 159 -8.14 14.10 -34.28
CA SER A 159 -8.97 12.89 -34.39
C SER A 159 -10.40 13.12 -33.89
N GLY A 160 -10.73 14.36 -33.49
CA GLY A 160 -12.04 14.73 -32.94
C GLY A 160 -12.22 14.44 -31.45
N PHE A 161 -11.20 13.98 -30.73
CA PHE A 161 -11.30 13.75 -29.28
C PHE A 161 -11.21 15.04 -28.48
N ASP A 162 -11.77 15.01 -27.27
CA ASP A 162 -11.34 15.89 -26.18
C ASP A 162 -10.12 15.30 -25.45
N ALA A 163 -9.51 16.08 -24.56
CA ALA A 163 -8.32 15.66 -23.82
C ALA A 163 -8.59 14.47 -22.87
N ASN A 164 -9.77 14.38 -22.27
CA ASN A 164 -10.12 13.32 -21.33
C ASN A 164 -10.32 11.98 -22.04
N MET A 165 -10.99 11.99 -23.19
CA MET A 165 -11.15 10.81 -24.04
C MET A 165 -9.80 10.29 -24.51
N GLN A 166 -8.91 11.19 -24.99
CA GLN A 166 -7.58 10.79 -25.42
C GLN A 166 -6.76 10.19 -24.27
N ALA A 167 -6.83 10.78 -23.07
CA ALA A 167 -6.15 10.25 -21.89
C ALA A 167 -6.67 8.85 -21.52
N HIS A 168 -7.99 8.63 -21.57
CA HIS A 168 -8.60 7.33 -21.30
C HIS A 168 -8.12 6.24 -22.27
N PHE A 169 -8.15 6.52 -23.59
CA PHE A 169 -7.71 5.53 -24.58
C PHE A 169 -6.19 5.35 -24.61
N THR A 170 -5.40 6.40 -24.34
CA THR A 170 -3.95 6.27 -24.12
C THR A 170 -3.65 5.30 -22.99
N ARG A 171 -4.39 5.41 -21.89
CA ARG A 171 -4.25 4.50 -20.76
C ARG A 171 -4.60 3.07 -21.14
N MET A 172 -5.72 2.86 -21.84
CA MET A 172 -6.16 1.55 -22.33
C MET A 172 -5.12 0.93 -23.28
N TYR A 173 -4.55 1.72 -24.19
CA TYR A 173 -3.47 1.31 -25.09
C TYR A 173 -2.24 0.81 -24.31
N HIS A 174 -1.77 1.58 -23.32
CA HIS A 174 -0.62 1.18 -22.51
C HIS A 174 -0.89 -0.06 -21.66
N GLU A 175 -2.11 -0.24 -21.15
CA GLU A 175 -2.51 -1.46 -20.43
C GLU A 175 -2.48 -2.69 -21.32
N LYS A 176 -2.90 -2.55 -22.59
CA LYS A 176 -2.88 -3.62 -23.58
C LYS A 176 -1.46 -3.96 -24.04
N VAL A 177 -0.63 -2.96 -24.32
CA VAL A 177 0.75 -3.14 -24.81
C VAL A 177 1.70 -3.58 -23.70
N ASN A 178 1.45 -3.17 -22.45
CA ASN A 178 2.28 -3.49 -21.29
C ASN A 178 1.46 -4.18 -20.17
N PRO A 179 0.92 -5.38 -20.41
CA PRO A 179 0.04 -6.07 -19.45
C PRO A 179 0.76 -6.38 -18.13
N ALA A 180 2.06 -6.68 -18.17
CA ALA A 180 2.87 -6.90 -16.97
C ALA A 180 2.94 -5.65 -16.08
N LYS A 181 3.16 -4.45 -16.65
CA LYS A 181 3.18 -3.19 -15.91
C LYS A 181 1.80 -2.83 -15.36
N ALA A 182 0.74 -3.08 -16.15
CA ALA A 182 -0.62 -2.87 -15.69
C ALA A 182 -0.96 -3.75 -14.47
N LYS A 183 -0.57 -5.03 -14.53
CA LYS A 183 -0.72 -6.00 -13.45
C LYS A 183 0.07 -5.56 -12.21
N GLN A 184 1.33 -5.17 -12.39
CA GLN A 184 2.19 -4.60 -11.33
C GLN A 184 1.54 -3.38 -10.68
N LEU A 185 1.04 -2.43 -11.47
CA LEU A 185 0.41 -1.23 -10.93
C LEU A 185 -0.85 -1.57 -10.12
N LYS A 186 -1.67 -2.52 -10.60
CA LYS A 186 -2.89 -2.96 -9.93
C LYS A 186 -2.59 -3.56 -8.55
N VAL A 187 -1.64 -4.49 -8.47
CA VAL A 187 -1.30 -5.16 -7.21
C VAL A 187 -0.64 -4.20 -6.21
N MET A 188 0.20 -3.27 -6.69
CA MET A 188 0.84 -2.27 -5.83
C MET A 188 -0.18 -1.29 -5.23
N LYS A 189 -1.19 -0.89 -6.00
CA LYS A 189 -2.32 -0.10 -5.50
C LYS A 189 -3.10 -0.86 -4.44
N ALA A 190 -3.45 -2.12 -4.71
CA ALA A 190 -4.14 -2.97 -3.74
C ALA A 190 -3.34 -3.13 -2.44
N ALA A 191 -2.02 -3.27 -2.52
CA ALA A 191 -1.14 -3.33 -1.35
C ALA A 191 -1.10 -2.01 -0.56
N ALA A 192 -1.04 -0.87 -1.24
CA ALA A 192 -1.06 0.45 -0.60
C ALA A 192 -2.39 0.68 0.14
N ASP A 193 -3.51 0.36 -0.49
CA ASP A 193 -4.84 0.45 0.11
C ASP A 193 -4.99 -0.51 1.30
N HIS A 194 -4.40 -1.70 1.21
CA HIS A 194 -4.39 -2.67 2.30
C HIS A 194 -3.65 -2.14 3.53
N ILE A 195 -2.47 -1.51 3.35
CA ILE A 195 -1.75 -0.85 4.46
C ILE A 195 -2.60 0.26 5.07
N VAL A 196 -3.15 1.17 4.25
CA VAL A 196 -3.91 2.33 4.74
C VAL A 196 -5.15 1.90 5.52
N SER A 197 -5.86 0.88 5.04
CA SER A 197 -7.10 0.40 5.67
C SER A 197 -6.88 -0.41 6.95
N ARG A 198 -5.65 -0.86 7.23
CA ARG A 198 -5.35 -1.76 8.36
C ARG A 198 -4.35 -1.21 9.38
N SER A 199 -3.50 -0.26 9.00
CA SER A 199 -2.49 0.32 9.91
C SER A 199 -3.10 0.96 11.17
N GLY A 200 -4.31 1.51 11.07
CA GLY A 200 -5.06 2.06 12.20
C GLY A 200 -5.37 1.04 13.31
N LEU A 201 -5.41 -0.26 13.00
CA LEU A 201 -5.66 -1.33 13.97
C LEU A 201 -4.53 -1.48 14.98
N LEU A 202 -3.30 -1.07 14.63
CA LEU A 202 -2.13 -1.20 15.51
C LEU A 202 -2.36 -0.59 16.89
N HIS A 203 -3.01 0.57 16.97
CA HIS A 203 -3.26 1.27 18.23
C HIS A 203 -4.13 0.43 19.18
N ARG A 204 -5.20 -0.14 18.64
CA ARG A 204 -6.16 -0.96 19.38
C ARG A 204 -5.54 -2.29 19.80
N GLU A 205 -4.84 -2.95 18.89
CA GLU A 205 -4.19 -4.22 19.18
C GLU A 205 -3.05 -4.06 20.19
N LEU A 206 -2.32 -2.93 20.15
CA LEU A 206 -1.31 -2.61 21.15
C LEU A 206 -1.91 -2.46 22.55
N GLU A 207 -2.99 -1.68 22.70
CA GLU A 207 -3.65 -1.48 24.00
C GLU A 207 -4.19 -2.80 24.57
N LYS A 208 -4.78 -3.64 23.71
CA LYS A 208 -5.23 -5.00 24.05
C LYS A 208 -4.06 -5.88 24.53
N ALA A 209 -2.94 -5.84 23.82
CA ALA A 209 -1.75 -6.62 24.15
C ALA A 209 -1.10 -6.17 25.47
N ILE A 210 -1.05 -4.87 25.74
CA ILE A 210 -0.58 -4.31 27.03
C ILE A 210 -1.54 -4.65 28.17
N GLY A 211 -2.85 -4.69 27.90
CA GLY A 211 -3.88 -5.02 28.90
C GLY A 211 -4.34 -3.86 29.77
N ALA A 212 -3.95 -2.63 29.43
CA ALA A 212 -4.38 -1.43 30.13
C ALA A 212 -4.49 -0.24 29.17
N PRO A 213 -5.45 0.68 29.39
CA PRO A 213 -5.60 1.85 28.55
C PRO A 213 -4.48 2.87 28.77
N ARG A 214 -4.18 3.65 27.73
CA ARG A 214 -3.09 4.65 27.72
C ARG A 214 -3.15 5.64 28.89
N HIS A 215 -4.35 6.08 29.28
CA HIS A 215 -4.51 7.04 30.39
C HIS A 215 -4.10 6.44 31.75
N LYS A 216 -4.39 5.15 32.00
CA LYS A 216 -3.98 4.44 33.22
C LYS A 216 -2.46 4.35 33.28
N ILE A 217 -1.83 3.98 32.16
CA ILE A 217 -0.37 3.88 32.07
C ILE A 217 0.30 5.26 32.28
N ALA A 218 -0.26 6.32 31.71
CA ALA A 218 0.24 7.69 31.90
C ALA A 218 0.20 8.13 33.37
N GLN A 219 -0.87 7.79 34.10
CA GLN A 219 -0.97 8.06 35.53
C GLN A 219 0.11 7.30 36.32
N LEU A 220 0.33 6.02 36.01
CA LEU A 220 1.36 5.20 36.65
C LEU A 220 2.77 5.74 36.39
N ARG A 221 3.07 6.16 35.16
CA ARG A 221 4.35 6.81 34.80
C ARG A 221 4.54 8.10 35.59
N LYS A 222 3.54 8.98 35.62
CA LYS A 222 3.61 10.24 36.38
C LYS A 222 3.90 10.00 37.87
N ALA A 223 3.25 9.01 38.47
CA ALA A 223 3.48 8.66 39.87
C ALA A 223 4.90 8.12 40.11
N LYS A 224 5.38 7.23 39.23
CA LYS A 224 6.76 6.72 39.24
C LYS A 224 7.78 7.86 39.14
N ASP A 225 7.62 8.74 38.14
CA ASP A 225 8.57 9.82 37.88
C ASP A 225 8.61 10.82 39.05
N THR A 226 7.45 11.13 39.65
CA THR A 226 7.35 11.99 40.84
C THR A 226 8.10 11.38 42.03
N ALA A 227 7.91 10.08 42.28
CA ALA A 227 8.63 9.37 43.34
C ALA A 227 10.14 9.33 43.08
N GLN A 228 10.56 9.10 41.84
CA GLN A 228 11.98 9.10 41.46
C GLN A 228 12.63 10.48 41.64
N GLN A 229 11.94 11.56 41.28
CA GLN A 229 12.43 12.93 41.49
C GLN A 229 12.62 13.26 42.97
N ALA A 230 11.75 12.78 43.85
CA ALA A 230 11.90 12.98 45.30
C ALA A 230 13.10 12.23 45.90
N LEU A 231 13.63 11.22 45.20
CA LEU A 231 14.80 10.44 45.62
C LEU A 231 16.12 10.97 45.06
N VAL A 232 16.11 12.04 44.25
CA VAL A 232 17.33 12.68 43.77
C VAL A 232 17.94 13.48 44.92
N LEU A 233 19.16 13.09 45.32
CA LEU A 233 19.97 13.87 46.27
C LEU A 233 20.27 15.22 45.64
N LYS A 234 19.79 16.30 46.24
CA LYS A 234 20.15 17.65 45.83
C LYS A 234 21.47 17.99 46.52
N ASP A 235 22.52 18.22 45.73
CA ASP A 235 23.76 18.80 46.24
C ASP A 235 23.44 20.23 46.74
N ALA A 236 23.87 20.52 47.97
CA ALA A 236 23.61 21.78 48.68
C ALA A 236 24.44 22.94 48.11
#